data_AF-A0A0F9P947-F1
#
_entry.id   AF-A0A0F9P947-F1
#
_cell.length_a   1.000
_cell.length_b   1.000
_cell.length_c   1.000
_cell.angle_alpha   90.00
_cell.angle_beta   90.00
_cell.angle_gamma   90.00
#
_symmetry.space_group_name_H-M   'P 1'
#
loop_
_entity.id
_entity.type
_entity.pdbx_description
1 polymer ?
#
loop_
_entity_poly.entity_id
_entity_poly.type
_entity_poly.pdbx_seq_one_letter_code
_entity_poly.pdbx_strand_id
1 'polypeptide(L)'
;MSVYFIRHVPSRRIKIGRADDMWKRLRTLAGAWPVPEDFELVTEWCKDNDALEEATFHREYDSYRIHGEWFSEEGELAKFTASLAPPMPLGEVLCIESKHSSSRFWKTVSAKELRKALYARHLTIALRYRKGDTMREIAEQESCSRQRIHQILKTCQERVNVVKFGYVPIPGET
;
A
#
# COMPACT_ATOMS: atom_id res chain seq x y z
N MET A 1 -12.51 7.52 -17.36
CA MET A 1 -12.07 6.33 -16.59
C MET A 1 -10.69 5.94 -17.06
N SER A 2 -9.77 5.71 -16.13
CA SER A 2 -8.42 5.25 -16.42
C SER A 2 -8.20 3.83 -15.91
N VAL A 3 -7.36 3.06 -16.61
CA VAL A 3 -6.86 1.77 -16.13
C VAL A 3 -5.57 2.02 -15.38
N TYR A 4 -5.43 1.46 -14.20
CA TYR A 4 -4.24 1.63 -13.37
C TYR A 4 -3.61 0.28 -13.07
N PHE A 5 -2.29 0.32 -12.89
CA PHE A 5 -1.48 -0.83 -12.51
C PHE A 5 -0.82 -0.52 -11.18
N ILE A 6 -1.12 -1.32 -10.15
CA ILE A 6 -0.49 -1.19 -8.83
C ILE A 6 0.33 -2.43 -8.57
N ARG A 7 1.61 -2.26 -8.29
CA ARG A 7 2.47 -3.35 -7.82
C ARG A 7 2.39 -3.44 -6.31
N HIS A 8 2.22 -4.65 -5.78
CA HIS A 8 2.55 -4.98 -4.40
C HIS A 8 4.00 -5.49 -4.36
N VAL A 9 4.91 -4.67 -3.87
CA VAL A 9 6.36 -4.87 -3.90
C VAL A 9 6.78 -6.19 -3.22
N PRO A 10 6.32 -6.52 -2.00
CA PRO A 10 6.79 -7.72 -1.30
C PRO A 10 6.39 -9.02 -2.01
N SER A 11 5.18 -9.07 -2.57
CA SER A 11 4.67 -10.30 -3.20
C SER A 11 4.89 -10.35 -4.70
N ARG A 12 5.46 -9.31 -5.32
CA ARG A 12 5.64 -9.21 -6.79
C ARG A 12 4.34 -9.49 -7.55
N ARG A 13 3.25 -8.87 -7.10
CA ARG A 13 1.92 -8.99 -7.74
C ARG A 13 1.48 -7.66 -8.30
N ILE A 14 0.81 -7.70 -9.45
CA ILE A 14 0.22 -6.52 -10.07
C ILE A 14 -1.29 -6.60 -9.94
N LYS A 15 -1.90 -5.51 -9.48
CA LYS A 15 -3.34 -5.27 -9.58
C LYS A 15 -3.62 -4.43 -10.81
N ILE A 16 -4.51 -4.91 -11.67
CA ILE A 16 -5.01 -4.17 -12.82
C ILE A 16 -6.46 -3.80 -12.53
N GLY A 17 -6.76 -2.51 -12.42
CA GLY A 17 -8.11 -2.04 -12.12
C GLY A 17 -8.47 -0.78 -12.86
N ARG A 18 -9.75 -0.40 -12.80
CA ARG A 18 -10.29 0.80 -13.45
C ARG A 18 -10.98 1.71 -12.43
N ALA A 19 -10.85 3.02 -12.64
CA ALA A 19 -11.56 4.00 -11.83
C ALA A 19 -11.88 5.28 -12.63
N ASP A 20 -12.96 5.97 -12.24
CA ASP A 20 -13.21 7.36 -12.66
C ASP A 20 -12.20 8.32 -12.05
N ASP A 21 -11.90 8.09 -10.77
CA ASP A 21 -10.91 8.82 -10.00
C ASP A 21 -9.93 7.80 -9.41
N MET A 22 -8.84 7.55 -10.14
CA MET A 22 -7.77 6.65 -9.73
C MET A 22 -7.26 7.03 -8.33
N TRP A 23 -7.09 8.32 -8.05
CA TRP A 23 -6.48 8.81 -6.82
C TRP A 23 -7.34 8.53 -5.59
N LYS A 24 -8.66 8.75 -5.71
CA LYS A 24 -9.62 8.34 -4.67
C LYS A 24 -9.60 6.83 -4.46
N ARG A 25 -9.52 6.04 -5.53
CA ARG A 25 -9.44 4.57 -5.45
C ARG A 25 -8.14 4.13 -4.78
N LEU A 26 -7.01 4.75 -5.11
CA LEU A 26 -5.71 4.51 -4.50
C LEU A 26 -5.71 4.83 -3.00
N ARG A 27 -6.36 5.92 -2.57
CA ARG A 27 -6.55 6.22 -1.14
C ARG A 27 -7.38 5.16 -0.44
N THR A 28 -8.49 4.71 -1.04
CA THR A 28 -9.32 3.65 -0.47
C THR A 28 -8.53 2.34 -0.37
N LEU A 29 -7.74 2.01 -1.39
CA LEU A 29 -6.85 0.86 -1.36
C LEU A 29 -5.81 1.02 -0.25
N ALA A 30 -5.05 2.12 -0.22
CA ALA A 30 -4.06 2.39 0.82
C ALA A 30 -4.66 2.36 2.23
N GLY A 31 -5.89 2.85 2.42
CA GLY A 31 -6.62 2.76 3.68
C GLY A 31 -7.00 1.33 4.08
N ALA A 32 -7.22 0.46 3.10
CA ALA A 32 -7.50 -0.96 3.31
C ALA A 32 -6.22 -1.81 3.53
N TRP A 33 -5.03 -1.29 3.21
CA TRP A 33 -3.76 -2.05 3.27
C TRP A 33 -2.81 -1.58 4.39
N PRO A 34 -2.23 -2.50 5.18
CA PRO A 34 -1.41 -2.20 6.37
C PRO A 34 -0.13 -1.41 6.10
N VAL A 35 0.38 -1.41 4.87
CA VAL A 35 1.64 -0.76 4.51
C VAL A 35 1.47 -0.16 3.11
N PRO A 36 0.99 1.08 2.98
CA PRO A 36 0.87 1.76 1.68
C PRO A 36 2.19 1.79 0.88
N GLU A 37 3.32 1.73 1.58
CA GLU A 37 4.67 1.72 1.01
C GLU A 37 5.03 0.39 0.34
N ASP A 38 4.28 -0.67 0.64
CA ASP A 38 4.40 -1.95 -0.06
C ASP A 38 3.70 -1.89 -1.43
N PHE A 39 3.11 -0.75 -1.81
CA PHE A 39 2.46 -0.54 -3.10
C PHE A 39 3.15 0.55 -3.93
N GLU A 40 3.27 0.30 -5.23
CA GLU A 40 3.74 1.27 -6.21
C GLU A 40 2.70 1.43 -7.30
N LEU A 41 2.41 2.68 -7.68
CA LEU A 41 1.70 2.94 -8.93
C LEU A 41 2.69 2.72 -10.07
N VAL A 42 2.47 1.67 -10.85
CA VAL A 42 3.31 1.34 -12.01
C VAL A 42 2.96 2.25 -13.18
N THR A 43 1.67 2.38 -13.48
CA THR A 43 1.20 3.32 -14.50
C THR A 43 -0.27 3.66 -14.31
N GLU A 44 -0.63 4.82 -14.87
CA GLU A 44 -2.00 5.17 -15.23
C GLU A 44 -2.09 5.18 -16.76
N TRP A 45 -3.03 4.39 -17.29
CA TRP A 45 -3.35 4.34 -18.69
C TRP A 45 -4.66 5.08 -18.93
N CYS A 46 -4.52 6.32 -19.40
CA CYS A 46 -5.62 7.15 -19.90
C CYS A 46 -5.61 7.09 -21.42
N LYS A 47 -6.53 6.33 -22.00
CA LYS A 47 -6.85 6.50 -23.42
C LYS A 47 -8.23 7.13 -23.53
N ASP A 48 -8.28 8.21 -24.30
CA ASP A 48 -9.52 8.87 -24.67
C ASP A 48 -10.39 7.84 -25.41
N ASN A 49 -11.47 7.41 -24.77
CA ASN A 49 -12.37 6.33 -25.21
C ASN A 49 -11.73 4.93 -25.32
N ASP A 50 -11.90 4.09 -24.29
CA ASP A 50 -12.54 2.79 -24.50
C ASP A 50 -12.76 2.01 -23.19
N ALA A 51 -14.01 1.61 -22.93
CA ALA A 51 -14.33 0.62 -21.89
C ALA A 51 -13.75 -0.78 -22.20
N LEU A 52 -13.15 -0.97 -23.38
CA LEU A 52 -12.55 -2.21 -23.85
C LEU A 52 -11.16 -2.50 -23.29
N GLU A 53 -10.46 -1.54 -22.66
CA GLU A 53 -9.04 -1.71 -22.36
C GLU A 53 -8.76 -2.53 -21.09
N GLU A 54 -9.51 -2.37 -20.00
CA GLU A 54 -9.35 -3.19 -18.78
C GLU A 54 -9.57 -4.69 -19.08
N ALA A 55 -10.69 -5.00 -19.74
CA ALA A 55 -11.03 -6.35 -20.14
C ALA A 55 -10.02 -6.93 -21.14
N THR A 56 -9.34 -6.07 -21.92
CA THR A 56 -8.27 -6.50 -22.81
C THR A 56 -7.03 -6.89 -22.02
N PHE A 57 -6.56 -6.06 -21.10
CA PHE A 57 -5.43 -6.43 -20.22
C PHE A 57 -5.71 -7.68 -19.38
N HIS A 58 -6.94 -7.80 -18.88
CA HIS A 58 -7.38 -8.98 -18.13
C HIS A 58 -7.37 -10.27 -18.96
N ARG A 59 -7.72 -10.19 -20.26
CA ARG A 59 -7.67 -11.33 -21.18
C ARG A 59 -6.24 -11.62 -21.64
N GLU A 60 -5.47 -10.58 -21.94
CA GLU A 60 -4.08 -10.68 -22.41
C GLU A 60 -3.19 -11.34 -21.35
N TYR A 61 -3.36 -10.98 -20.08
CA TYR A 61 -2.56 -11.49 -18.96
C TYR A 61 -3.29 -12.55 -18.12
N ASP A 62 -4.34 -13.17 -18.65
CA ASP A 62 -5.16 -14.12 -17.89
C ASP A 62 -4.35 -15.33 -17.39
N SER A 63 -3.35 -15.76 -18.15
CA SER A 63 -2.41 -16.82 -17.75
C SER A 63 -1.58 -16.48 -16.51
N TYR A 64 -1.45 -15.20 -16.17
CA TYR A 64 -0.77 -14.72 -14.97
C TYR A 64 -1.75 -14.43 -13.82
N ARG A 65 -3.07 -14.60 -14.02
CA ARG A 65 -4.08 -14.26 -13.01
C ARG A 65 -3.98 -15.22 -11.82
N ILE A 66 -3.81 -14.65 -10.63
CA ILE A 66 -3.78 -15.38 -9.36
C ILE A 66 -5.19 -15.44 -8.79
N HIS A 67 -5.83 -14.28 -8.61
CA HIS A 67 -7.19 -14.19 -8.08
C HIS A 67 -7.81 -12.82 -8.37
N GLY A 68 -9.04 -12.82 -8.89
CA GLY A 68 -9.78 -11.59 -9.19
C GLY A 68 -8.98 -10.69 -10.14
N GLU A 69 -8.61 -9.51 -9.65
CA GLU A 69 -7.86 -8.47 -10.38
C GLU A 69 -6.34 -8.51 -10.10
N TRP A 70 -5.83 -9.58 -9.47
CA TRP A 70 -4.42 -9.73 -9.12
C TRP A 70 -3.71 -10.76 -10.01
N PHE A 71 -2.54 -10.35 -10.50
CA PHE A 71 -1.72 -11.09 -11.45
C PHE A 71 -0.29 -11.26 -10.91
N SER A 72 0.39 -12.35 -11.28
CA SER A 72 1.82 -12.53 -10.99
C SER A 72 2.65 -11.62 -11.89
N GLU A 73 3.64 -10.92 -11.33
CA GLU A 73 4.54 -10.05 -12.10
C GLU A 73 5.64 -10.87 -12.78
N GLU A 74 5.27 -11.65 -13.79
CA GLU A 74 6.16 -12.56 -14.52
C GLU A 74 5.94 -12.45 -16.04
N GLY A 75 6.84 -13.06 -16.81
CA GLY A 75 6.70 -13.20 -18.26
C GLY A 75 6.49 -11.88 -19.00
N GLU A 76 5.48 -11.83 -19.88
CA GLU A 76 5.18 -10.65 -20.68
C GLU A 76 4.64 -9.49 -19.85
N LEU A 77 3.92 -9.76 -18.74
CA LEU A 77 3.43 -8.71 -17.84
C LEU A 77 4.59 -8.01 -17.12
N ALA A 78 5.62 -8.74 -16.71
CA ALA A 78 6.83 -8.14 -16.13
C ALA A 78 7.58 -7.27 -17.15
N LYS A 79 7.70 -7.72 -18.40
CA LYS A 79 8.34 -6.94 -19.48
C LYS A 79 7.55 -5.68 -19.80
N PHE A 80 6.23 -5.81 -19.93
CA PHE A 80 5.33 -4.69 -20.15
C PHE A 80 5.48 -3.65 -19.04
N THR A 81 5.34 -4.07 -17.78
CA THR A 81 5.44 -3.14 -16.64
C THR A 81 6.83 -2.53 -16.46
N ALA A 82 7.90 -3.23 -16.84
CA ALA A 82 9.26 -2.68 -16.84
C ALA A 82 9.53 -1.69 -17.98
N SER A 83 8.77 -1.76 -19.08
CA SER A 83 8.87 -0.83 -20.21
C SER A 83 8.19 0.51 -19.95
N LEU A 84 7.36 0.59 -18.89
CA LEU A 84 6.64 1.79 -18.50
C LEU A 84 7.57 2.74 -17.73
N ALA A 85 7.10 3.98 -17.55
CA ALA A 85 7.76 4.97 -16.71
C ALA A 85 8.07 4.39 -15.31
N PRO A 86 9.12 4.89 -14.63
CA PRO A 86 9.52 4.34 -13.34
C PRO A 86 8.35 4.37 -12.35
N PRO A 87 8.09 3.24 -11.66
CA PRO A 87 6.98 3.12 -10.72
C PRO A 87 7.13 4.13 -9.59
N MET A 88 6.03 4.77 -9.19
CA MET A 88 6.03 5.73 -8.10
C MET A 88 5.50 5.07 -6.81
N PRO A 89 6.22 5.13 -5.69
CA PRO A 89 5.73 4.61 -4.42
C PRO A 89 4.41 5.26 -4.05
N LEU A 90 3.42 4.48 -3.61
CA LEU A 90 2.07 4.98 -3.39
C LEU A 90 2.02 6.07 -2.30
N GLY A 91 2.93 6.02 -1.32
CA GLY A 91 3.11 7.09 -0.34
C GLY A 91 3.52 8.43 -0.97
N GLU A 92 4.31 8.43 -2.04
CA GLU A 92 4.72 9.65 -2.76
C GLU A 92 3.58 10.15 -3.65
N VAL A 93 2.89 9.24 -4.34
CA VAL A 93 1.68 9.49 -5.16
C VAL A 93 0.63 10.24 -4.34
N LEU A 94 0.31 9.75 -3.14
CA LEU A 94 -0.68 10.35 -2.24
C LEU A 94 -0.27 11.73 -1.70
N CYS A 95 1.04 11.99 -1.54
CA CYS A 95 1.55 13.30 -1.12
C CYS A 95 1.51 14.37 -2.23
N ILE A 96 1.47 13.97 -3.51
CA ILE A 96 1.44 14.91 -4.64
C ILE A 96 0.03 15.48 -4.81
N GLU A 97 -1.00 14.65 -4.74
CA GLU A 97 -2.40 15.08 -4.92
C GLU A 97 -2.89 15.99 -3.78
N SER A 98 -2.45 15.75 -2.54
CA SER A 98 -2.80 16.61 -1.40
C SER A 98 -2.31 18.07 -1.56
N LYS A 99 -1.38 18.33 -2.49
CA LYS A 99 -0.90 19.70 -2.80
C LYS A 99 -1.92 20.54 -3.57
N HIS A 100 -2.98 19.94 -4.13
CA HIS A 100 -4.04 20.67 -4.86
C HIS A 100 -5.30 20.94 -4.03
N SER A 101 -5.40 20.39 -2.81
CA SER A 101 -6.49 20.66 -1.86
C SER A 101 -5.95 21.46 -0.66
N SER A 102 -5.76 22.77 -0.87
CA SER A 102 -5.87 23.82 0.15
C SER A 102 -5.40 23.50 1.59
N SER A 103 -4.09 23.57 1.87
CA SER A 103 -3.55 24.05 3.16
C SER A 103 -2.02 24.20 3.12
N ARG A 104 -1.54 25.41 3.42
CA ARG A 104 -0.13 25.73 3.67
C ARG A 104 0.34 25.00 4.94
N PHE A 105 1.06 23.87 4.84
CA PHE A 105 1.98 23.51 5.95
C PHE A 105 3.12 22.53 5.65
N TRP A 106 3.10 21.76 4.55
CA TRP A 106 4.13 20.72 4.37
C TRP A 106 5.06 21.05 3.20
N LYS A 107 6.11 21.84 3.48
CA LYS A 107 7.27 21.92 2.59
C LYS A 107 8.13 20.66 2.78
N THR A 108 8.28 19.90 1.69
CA THR A 108 9.37 18.94 1.42
C THR A 108 9.72 17.99 2.55
N VAL A 109 8.91 16.94 2.71
CA VAL A 109 9.35 15.72 3.40
C VAL A 109 9.76 14.73 2.31
N SER A 110 11.06 14.40 2.24
CA SER A 110 11.56 13.39 1.29
C SER A 110 10.96 12.02 1.60
N ALA A 111 10.88 11.12 0.61
CA ALA A 111 10.39 9.75 0.80
C ALA A 111 11.11 9.03 1.96
N LYS A 112 12.41 9.33 2.15
CA LYS A 112 13.23 8.83 3.26
C LYS A 112 12.77 9.36 4.62
N GLU A 113 12.34 10.61 4.69
CA GLU A 113 11.79 11.22 5.91
C GLU A 113 10.36 10.75 6.20
N LEU A 114 9.55 10.54 5.16
CA LEU A 114 8.23 9.92 5.27
C LEU A 114 8.35 8.49 5.82
N ARG A 115 9.30 7.70 5.28
CA ARG A 115 9.65 6.35 5.79
C ARG A 115 10.06 6.39 7.26
N LYS A 116 10.88 7.36 7.67
CA LYS A 116 11.27 7.51 9.09
C LYS A 116 10.07 7.84 9.98
N ALA A 117 9.18 8.74 9.55
CA ALA A 117 8.01 9.14 10.32
C ALA A 117 6.97 8.01 10.47
N LEU A 118 6.70 7.26 9.40
CA LEU A 118 5.79 6.12 9.43
C LEU A 118 6.35 4.95 10.23
N TYR A 119 7.66 4.68 10.10
CA TYR A 119 8.34 3.69 10.93
C TYR A 119 8.33 4.09 12.41
N ALA A 120 8.51 5.39 12.72
CA ALA A 120 8.37 5.91 14.07
C ALA A 120 6.94 5.70 14.62
N ARG A 121 5.90 5.91 13.79
CA ARG A 121 4.52 5.64 14.18
C ARG A 121 4.26 4.17 14.48
N HIS A 122 4.72 3.25 13.62
CA HIS A 122 4.60 1.81 13.84
C HIS A 122 5.35 1.36 15.11
N LEU A 123 6.55 1.90 15.36
CA LEU A 123 7.28 1.66 16.60
C LEU A 123 6.55 2.20 17.83
N THR A 124 5.95 3.39 17.75
CA THR A 124 5.13 3.94 18.84
C THR A 124 3.95 3.03 19.17
N ILE A 125 3.23 2.54 18.14
CA ILE A 125 2.14 1.58 18.31
C ILE A 125 2.63 0.30 18.99
N ALA A 126 3.74 -0.28 18.52
CA ALA A 126 4.32 -1.49 19.11
C ALA A 126 4.79 -1.28 20.56
N LEU A 127 5.39 -0.13 20.87
CA LEU A 127 5.83 0.22 22.23
C LEU A 127 4.66 0.39 23.18
N ARG A 128 3.58 1.04 22.74
CA ARG A 128 2.36 1.20 23.53
C ARG A 128 1.71 -0.13 23.86
N TYR A 129 1.58 -0.99 22.85
CA TYR A 129 1.08 -2.33 23.04
C TYR A 129 1.93 -3.12 24.05
N ARG A 130 3.27 -3.03 23.95
CA ARG A 130 4.19 -3.65 24.92
C ARG A 130 4.06 -3.08 26.34
N LYS A 131 3.68 -1.80 26.47
CA LYS A 131 3.44 -1.15 27.77
C LYS A 131 2.11 -1.55 28.41
N GLY A 132 1.28 -2.33 27.72
CA GLY A 132 0.02 -2.86 28.25
C GLY A 132 -1.23 -2.23 27.66
N ASP A 133 -1.11 -1.23 26.77
CA ASP A 133 -2.27 -0.70 26.06
C ASP A 133 -2.89 -1.80 25.20
N THR A 134 -4.21 -1.94 25.26
CA THR A 134 -4.94 -2.91 24.43
C THR A 134 -4.99 -2.44 22.97
N MET A 135 -5.12 -3.39 22.04
CA MET A 135 -5.32 -3.05 20.62
C MET A 135 -6.54 -2.14 20.39
N ARG A 136 -7.55 -2.20 21.26
CA ARG A 136 -8.74 -1.34 21.19
C ARG A 136 -8.40 0.11 21.51
N GLU A 137 -7.69 0.35 22.61
CA GLU A 137 -7.30 1.71 23.04
C GLU A 137 -6.35 2.36 22.04
N ILE A 138 -5.42 1.58 21.49
CA ILE A 138 -4.51 2.08 20.45
C ILE A 138 -5.29 2.40 19.18
N ALA A 139 -6.20 1.52 18.74
CA ALA A 139 -7.01 1.72 17.55
C ALA A 139 -7.87 3.00 17.63
N GLU A 140 -8.49 3.24 18.79
CA GLU A 140 -9.29 4.43 19.06
C GLU A 140 -8.45 5.72 18.96
N GLN A 141 -7.28 5.74 19.61
CA GLN A 141 -6.41 6.92 19.60
C GLN A 141 -5.74 7.15 18.24
N GLU A 142 -5.37 6.09 17.53
CA GLU A 142 -4.77 6.16 16.20
C GLU A 142 -5.81 6.36 15.08
N SER A 143 -7.10 6.42 15.44
CA SER A 143 -8.22 6.58 14.51
C SER A 143 -8.20 5.52 13.39
N CYS A 144 -7.94 4.27 13.76
CA CYS A 144 -7.86 3.16 12.81
C CYS A 144 -8.52 1.88 13.36
N SER A 145 -8.63 0.83 12.55
CA SER A 145 -9.28 -0.42 12.96
C SER A 145 -8.36 -1.28 13.86
N ARG A 146 -8.95 -2.11 14.71
CA ARG A 146 -8.19 -3.11 15.51
C ARG A 146 -7.40 -4.07 14.62
N GLN A 147 -7.96 -4.44 13.47
CA GLN A 147 -7.29 -5.27 12.48
C GLN A 147 -6.03 -4.59 11.93
N ARG A 148 -6.08 -3.27 11.75
CA ARG A 148 -4.92 -2.47 11.35
C ARG A 148 -3.84 -2.48 12.43
N ILE A 149 -4.19 -2.29 13.70
CA ILE A 149 -3.24 -2.41 14.81
C ILE A 149 -2.59 -3.79 14.84
N HIS A 150 -3.39 -4.86 14.72
CA HIS A 150 -2.89 -6.23 14.69
C HIS A 150 -1.87 -6.45 13.55
N GLN A 151 -2.18 -5.97 12.34
CA GLN A 151 -1.26 -6.08 11.20
C GLN A 151 0.03 -5.28 11.42
N ILE A 152 -0.04 -4.07 11.98
CA ILE A 152 1.16 -3.27 12.31
C ILE A 152 2.05 -4.04 13.30
N LEU A 153 1.45 -4.62 14.35
CA LEU A 153 2.19 -5.40 15.35
C LEU A 153 2.87 -6.63 14.72
N LYS A 154 2.17 -7.36 13.85
CA LYS A 154 2.72 -8.49 13.09
C LYS A 154 3.90 -8.06 12.21
N THR A 155 3.75 -6.98 11.45
CA THR A 155 4.83 -6.43 10.62
C THR A 155 6.03 -5.97 11.45
N CYS A 156 5.79 -5.33 12.60
CA CYS A 156 6.87 -4.97 13.53
C CYS A 156 7.58 -6.21 14.08
N GLN A 157 6.86 -7.28 14.39
CA GLN A 157 7.43 -8.53 14.88
C GLN A 157 8.27 -9.26 13.81
N GLU A 158 7.78 -9.31 12.58
CA GLU A 158 8.47 -9.92 11.43
C GLU A 158 9.72 -9.12 11.03
N ARG A 159 9.64 -7.79 11.03
CA ARG A 159 10.74 -6.90 10.57
C ARG A 159 11.77 -6.58 11.66
N VAL A 160 11.42 -6.70 12.95
CA VAL A 160 12.30 -6.34 14.10
C VAL A 160 12.90 -7.59 14.79
N ASN A 161 12.74 -8.77 14.20
CA ASN A 161 13.31 -9.99 14.77
C ASN A 161 14.85 -9.93 14.75
N VAL A 162 15.48 -9.75 15.94
CA VAL A 162 16.63 -10.53 16.47
C VAL A 162 17.39 -9.87 17.63
N VAL A 163 17.33 -8.55 17.92
CA VAL A 163 18.32 -7.99 18.88
C VAL A 163 17.81 -7.43 20.22
N LYS A 164 16.58 -6.90 20.39
CA LYS A 164 16.26 -6.16 21.65
C LYS A 164 14.86 -6.24 22.27
N PHE A 165 13.85 -6.86 21.66
CA PHE A 165 12.46 -6.60 22.09
C PHE A 165 11.71 -7.70 22.85
N GLY A 166 12.17 -8.95 22.86
CA GLY A 166 11.48 -10.06 23.54
C GLY A 166 10.16 -10.41 22.84
N TYR A 167 9.87 -11.70 22.70
CA TYR A 167 8.63 -12.15 22.07
C TYR A 167 7.45 -11.87 23.02
N VAL A 168 6.47 -11.08 22.57
CA VAL A 168 5.19 -10.89 23.27
C VAL A 168 4.11 -11.51 22.37
N PRO A 169 3.46 -12.61 22.79
CA PRO A 169 2.41 -13.24 21.99
C PRO A 169 1.23 -12.28 21.79
N ILE A 170 0.70 -12.25 20.57
CA ILE A 170 -0.50 -11.49 20.26
C ILE A 170 -1.71 -12.34 20.69
N PRO A 171 -2.62 -11.85 21.55
CA PRO A 171 -3.80 -12.58 22.01
C PRO A 171 -4.65 -13.04 20.81
N GLY A 172 -4.84 -14.36 20.70
CA GLY A 172 -5.60 -15.00 19.61
C GLY A 172 -4.77 -15.89 18.67
N GLU A 173 -3.46 -16.04 18.88
CA GLU A 173 -2.59 -16.97 18.12
C GLU A 173 -2.45 -18.39 18.75
N THR A 174 -3.45 -18.86 19.51
CA THR A 174 -3.52 -20.25 20.02
C THR A 174 -4.60 -21.05 19.32
#